data_AF-A0A3R7WKW2-F1
#
_entry.id   AF-A0A3R7WKW2-F1
#
_cell.length_a   1.000
_cell.length_b   1.000
_cell.length_c   1.000
_cell.angle_alpha   90.00
_cell.angle_beta   90.00
_cell.angle_gamma   90.00
#
_symmetry.space_group_name_H-M   'P 1'
#
loop_
_entity.id
_entity.type
_entity.pdbx_description
1 polymer ?
#
loop_
_entity_poly.entity_id
_entity_poly.type
_entity_poly.pdbx_seq_one_letter_code
_entity_poly.pdbx_strand_id
1 'polypeptide(L)'
;MVAASRRRNSDVPSVVETFHATSTNIRALNIHSDHTFVNEDANATAVWVTVTSTSTRMTDVVSFSERSTNGQDSLTIMASSYPGDIEYLIDVFVPSQSIQSVAFGGSGSLVVNPRSLVSTVAESAIIPASVSISSSGSGDVYVQDTAVELHSLALSAMGSGELQWDVPVTHVATSVDVRNSGSGGVSMFSSSSLLAGTLVVKNYGSGDIVVTSANVTMSLNVATTIAGSGDVSYDSTGLGYCRHLDMNGLGSGDAHMSSIACESTKVFSAGSGDVYVTSTHDLQVNRMGSATVYVTRPAPPGASGKFELMGHPSINDIPSKEAVPPHEMGSGGLEYGFDHVGGGIGILGQVVVLLLVLFGLVRCCRRWWCCGGKDTSETNKLDTIALQSQQHAYYHGAPLGNANNRSVQYYQGTASTTSSSTNHPPHQSAYAYYPNQTQPQPANYSGTISYTQYQPSYAAGAAQPSAFGGSTDRLYAHNTYQQQQLPSAPSYPSSH
;
A
#
# COMPACT_ATOMS: atom_id res chain seq x y z
N MET A 1 8.64 -40.05 -28.25
CA MET A 1 7.28 -39.54 -28.55
C MET A 1 7.37 -38.03 -28.60
N VAL A 2 7.26 -37.44 -29.79
CA VAL A 2 7.24 -35.99 -29.98
C VAL A 2 5.82 -35.54 -29.68
N ALA A 3 5.65 -34.77 -28.60
CA ALA A 3 4.36 -34.17 -28.27
C ALA A 3 4.07 -33.10 -29.33
N ALA A 4 3.06 -33.38 -30.17
CA ALA A 4 2.57 -32.43 -31.15
C ALA A 4 1.92 -31.24 -30.41
N SER A 5 2.61 -30.10 -30.45
CA SER A 5 2.00 -28.79 -30.20
C SER A 5 0.87 -28.60 -31.22
N ARG A 6 -0.38 -28.80 -30.77
CA ARG A 6 -1.56 -28.32 -31.50
C ARG A 6 -1.53 -26.80 -31.44
N ARG A 7 -0.94 -26.17 -32.45
CA ARG A 7 -1.32 -24.81 -32.84
C ARG A 7 -2.82 -24.87 -33.20
N ARG A 8 -3.69 -24.36 -32.33
CA ARG A 8 -5.09 -24.11 -32.69
C ARG A 8 -5.04 -23.08 -33.82
N ASN A 9 -5.52 -23.51 -34.98
CA ASN A 9 -5.66 -22.69 -36.16
C ASN A 9 -6.73 -21.61 -35.87
N SER A 10 -6.41 -20.36 -36.22
CA SER A 10 -7.08 -19.11 -35.85
C SER A 10 -8.39 -18.82 -36.62
N ASP A 11 -9.23 -19.83 -36.88
CA ASP A 11 -10.47 -19.68 -37.66
C ASP A 11 -11.71 -20.16 -36.89
N VAL A 12 -11.77 -19.92 -35.57
CA VAL A 12 -13.05 -19.96 -34.87
C VAL A 12 -13.75 -18.63 -35.14
N PRO A 13 -14.97 -18.60 -35.70
CA PRO A 13 -15.69 -17.35 -35.90
C PRO A 13 -15.86 -16.65 -34.56
N SER A 14 -15.22 -15.50 -34.40
CA SER A 14 -15.38 -14.66 -33.22
C SER A 14 -16.50 -13.65 -33.46
N VAL A 15 -17.44 -13.60 -32.54
CA VAL A 15 -18.46 -12.55 -32.45
C VAL A 15 -17.85 -11.40 -31.68
N VAL A 16 -17.98 -10.19 -32.22
CA VAL A 16 -17.55 -8.97 -31.56
C VAL A 16 -18.77 -8.09 -31.32
N GLU A 17 -19.03 -7.76 -30.07
CA GLU A 17 -20.05 -6.80 -29.67
C GLU A 17 -19.38 -5.56 -29.09
N THR A 18 -19.97 -4.38 -29.28
CA THR A 18 -19.42 -3.11 -28.80
C THR A 18 -20.46 -2.34 -28.02
N PHE A 19 -20.08 -1.92 -26.81
CA PHE A 19 -20.84 -1.00 -25.98
C PHE A 19 -20.12 0.35 -25.96
N HIS A 20 -20.88 1.44 -26.10
CA HIS A 20 -20.37 2.79 -25.92
C HIS A 20 -21.07 3.42 -24.73
N ALA A 21 -20.30 3.90 -23.76
CA ALA A 21 -20.85 4.62 -22.65
C ALA A 21 -21.47 5.94 -23.11
N THR A 22 -22.59 6.28 -22.50
CA THR A 22 -23.29 7.55 -22.70
C THR A 22 -22.65 8.68 -21.90
N SER A 23 -22.07 8.37 -20.73
CA SER A 23 -21.29 9.31 -19.94
C SER A 23 -19.85 9.43 -20.43
N THR A 24 -19.39 10.68 -20.57
CA THR A 24 -17.99 11.05 -20.81
C THR A 24 -17.19 11.21 -19.52
N ASN A 25 -17.82 11.04 -18.36
CA ASN A 25 -17.22 11.28 -17.05
C ASN A 25 -17.16 10.02 -16.17
N ILE A 26 -17.14 8.83 -16.78
CA ILE A 26 -16.90 7.59 -16.04
C ILE A 26 -15.49 7.63 -15.44
N ARG A 27 -15.42 7.54 -14.10
CA ARG A 27 -14.17 7.47 -13.32
C ARG A 27 -14.06 6.19 -12.51
N ALA A 28 -15.10 5.36 -12.50
CA ALA A 28 -15.14 4.12 -11.73
C ALA A 28 -15.60 2.95 -12.60
N LEU A 29 -14.95 1.81 -12.46
CA LEU A 29 -15.30 0.55 -13.11
C LEU A 29 -15.66 -0.48 -12.04
N ASN A 30 -16.84 -1.10 -12.15
CA ASN A 30 -17.24 -2.25 -11.34
C ASN A 30 -17.33 -3.47 -12.27
N ILE A 31 -16.38 -4.40 -12.15
CA ILE A 31 -16.18 -5.49 -13.09
C ILE A 31 -16.48 -6.81 -12.40
N HIS A 32 -17.51 -7.49 -12.87
CA HIS A 32 -17.98 -8.81 -12.42
C HIS A 32 -17.96 -9.78 -13.60
N SER A 33 -16.81 -9.86 -14.26
CA SER A 33 -16.58 -10.68 -15.45
C SER A 33 -15.14 -11.18 -15.48
N ASP A 34 -14.93 -12.41 -15.94
CA ASP A 34 -13.59 -12.96 -16.20
C ASP A 34 -12.96 -12.35 -17.48
N HIS A 35 -11.66 -12.59 -17.69
CA HIS A 35 -10.87 -12.24 -18.89
C HIS A 35 -11.09 -10.79 -19.34
N THR A 36 -10.96 -9.85 -18.40
CA THR A 36 -11.22 -8.43 -18.64
C THR A 36 -9.93 -7.62 -18.62
N PHE A 37 -9.74 -6.77 -19.63
CA PHE A 37 -8.59 -5.88 -19.77
C PHE A 37 -9.06 -4.44 -19.86
N VAL A 38 -8.54 -3.57 -19.01
CA VAL A 38 -8.77 -2.13 -19.06
C VAL A 38 -7.60 -1.50 -19.80
N ASN A 39 -7.88 -0.93 -20.96
CA ASN A 39 -6.91 -0.39 -21.89
C ASN A 39 -7.11 1.12 -22.03
N GLU A 40 -6.01 1.85 -22.12
CA GLU A 40 -6.05 3.25 -22.53
C GLU A 40 -6.32 3.36 -24.05
N ASP A 41 -7.26 4.23 -24.41
CA ASP A 41 -7.42 4.76 -25.76
C ASP A 41 -7.24 6.27 -25.70
N ALA A 42 -6.08 6.75 -26.18
CA ALA A 42 -5.70 8.15 -26.14
C ALA A 42 -6.64 9.07 -26.95
N ASN A 43 -7.46 8.52 -27.86
CA ASN A 43 -8.42 9.28 -28.64
C ASN A 43 -9.84 9.18 -28.08
N ALA A 44 -10.07 8.33 -27.08
CA ALA A 44 -11.39 8.17 -26.48
C ALA A 44 -11.77 9.39 -25.65
N THR A 45 -13.01 9.87 -25.86
CA THR A 45 -13.64 10.92 -25.05
C THR A 45 -14.64 10.37 -24.04
N ALA A 46 -14.99 9.10 -24.16
CA ALA A 46 -15.85 8.33 -23.27
C ALA A 46 -15.37 6.88 -23.21
N VAL A 47 -15.80 6.15 -22.19
CA VAL A 47 -15.50 4.71 -22.07
C VAL A 47 -16.26 3.94 -23.15
N TRP A 48 -15.62 2.94 -23.74
CA TRP A 48 -16.29 1.97 -24.60
C TRP A 48 -15.73 0.57 -24.36
N VAL A 49 -16.51 -0.46 -24.68
CA VAL A 49 -16.18 -1.84 -24.36
C VAL A 49 -16.38 -2.70 -25.59
N THR A 50 -15.44 -3.62 -25.85
CA THR A 50 -15.65 -4.71 -26.81
C THR A 50 -15.67 -6.05 -26.11
N VAL A 51 -16.61 -6.90 -26.53
CA VAL A 51 -16.69 -8.29 -26.09
C VAL A 51 -16.42 -9.17 -27.30
N THR A 52 -15.31 -9.90 -27.25
CA THR A 52 -14.94 -10.89 -28.28
C THR A 52 -15.24 -12.28 -27.73
N SER A 53 -16.02 -13.09 -28.45
CA SER A 53 -16.38 -14.43 -28.00
C SER A 53 -16.48 -15.43 -29.15
N THR A 54 -16.26 -16.71 -28.84
CA THR A 54 -16.53 -17.83 -29.75
C THR A 54 -18.03 -18.14 -29.94
N SER A 55 -18.92 -17.44 -29.21
CA SER A 55 -20.35 -17.69 -29.21
C SER A 55 -21.18 -16.40 -29.24
N THR A 56 -22.22 -16.35 -30.10
CA THR A 56 -23.18 -15.24 -30.12
C THR A 56 -24.01 -15.17 -28.83
N ARG A 57 -24.08 -16.25 -28.05
CA ARG A 57 -24.82 -16.28 -26.77
C ARG A 57 -24.20 -15.36 -25.73
N MET A 58 -23.00 -14.85 -25.98
CA MET A 58 -22.34 -13.89 -25.11
C MET A 58 -23.17 -12.62 -24.89
N THR A 59 -23.89 -12.17 -25.92
CA THR A 59 -24.73 -10.96 -25.86
C THR A 59 -25.90 -11.11 -24.87
N ASP A 60 -26.29 -12.35 -24.57
CA ASP A 60 -27.39 -12.64 -23.63
C ASP A 60 -26.91 -12.63 -22.17
N VAL A 61 -25.59 -12.75 -21.94
CA VAL A 61 -25.04 -12.97 -20.60
C VAL A 61 -24.22 -11.80 -20.09
N VAL A 62 -23.66 -10.97 -20.96
CA VAL A 62 -22.96 -9.74 -20.57
C VAL A 62 -23.93 -8.56 -20.56
N SER A 63 -23.84 -7.76 -19.50
CA SER A 63 -24.63 -6.54 -19.34
C SER A 63 -23.77 -5.37 -18.89
N PHE A 64 -24.17 -4.19 -19.32
CA PHE A 64 -23.52 -2.92 -19.04
C PHE A 64 -24.52 -1.98 -18.36
N SER A 65 -24.10 -1.34 -17.28
CA SER A 65 -24.94 -0.36 -16.57
C SER A 65 -24.12 0.83 -16.13
N GLU A 66 -24.57 2.03 -16.50
CA GLU A 66 -23.98 3.28 -16.03
C GLU A 66 -24.74 3.82 -14.82
N ARG A 67 -24.01 4.27 -13.81
CA ARG A 67 -24.58 4.87 -12.61
C ARG A 67 -23.82 6.13 -12.21
N SER A 68 -24.54 7.22 -12.02
CA SER A 68 -24.01 8.45 -11.42
C SER A 68 -24.30 8.47 -9.92
N THR A 69 -23.27 8.60 -9.10
CA THR A 69 -23.40 8.75 -7.65
C THR A 69 -22.52 9.91 -7.20
N ASN A 70 -23.12 10.92 -6.56
CA ASN A 70 -22.40 12.09 -6.03
C ASN A 70 -21.49 12.80 -7.04
N GLY A 71 -21.87 12.85 -8.32
CA GLY A 71 -21.09 13.49 -9.38
C GLY A 71 -19.93 12.67 -9.93
N GLN A 72 -19.77 11.42 -9.49
CA GLN A 72 -18.89 10.43 -10.09
C GLN A 72 -19.71 9.41 -10.86
N ASP A 73 -19.38 9.22 -12.14
CA ASP A 73 -20.03 8.21 -12.97
C ASP A 73 -19.23 6.91 -12.93
N SER A 74 -19.96 5.80 -12.91
CA SER A 74 -19.43 4.45 -12.83
C SER A 74 -20.02 3.59 -13.93
N LEU A 75 -19.22 2.69 -14.48
CA LEU A 75 -19.66 1.64 -15.40
C LEU A 75 -19.57 0.30 -14.67
N THR A 76 -20.68 -0.42 -14.61
CA THR A 76 -20.75 -1.79 -14.15
C THR A 76 -20.81 -2.73 -15.35
N ILE A 77 -19.92 -3.73 -15.36
CA ILE A 77 -19.85 -4.81 -16.33
C ILE A 77 -20.13 -6.10 -15.59
N MET A 78 -21.19 -6.81 -15.98
CA MET A 78 -21.60 -8.07 -15.35
C MET A 78 -21.70 -9.15 -16.40
N ALA A 79 -20.98 -10.26 -16.21
CA ALA A 79 -21.17 -11.48 -16.97
C ALA A 79 -21.94 -12.50 -16.11
N SER A 80 -23.17 -12.82 -16.51
CA SER A 80 -24.02 -13.77 -15.81
C SER A 80 -23.64 -15.23 -16.10
N SER A 81 -23.95 -16.12 -15.16
CA SER A 81 -23.62 -17.54 -15.28
C SER A 81 -24.41 -18.24 -16.38
N TYR A 82 -23.71 -19.08 -17.14
CA TYR A 82 -24.26 -19.77 -18.28
C TYR A 82 -23.86 -21.24 -18.33
N PRO A 83 -24.79 -22.17 -18.63
CA PRO A 83 -24.45 -23.56 -18.83
C PRO A 83 -23.72 -23.76 -20.18
N GLY A 84 -22.40 -23.91 -20.11
CA GLY A 84 -21.53 -24.26 -21.24
C GLY A 84 -20.22 -23.48 -21.24
N ASP A 85 -19.19 -24.04 -21.86
CA ASP A 85 -17.88 -23.38 -22.00
C ASP A 85 -17.97 -22.32 -23.11
N ILE A 86 -18.08 -21.04 -22.72
CA ILE A 86 -17.96 -19.91 -23.63
C ILE A 86 -16.56 -19.32 -23.43
N GLU A 87 -15.76 -19.34 -24.49
CA GLU A 87 -14.49 -18.60 -24.51
C GLU A 87 -14.77 -17.14 -24.90
N TYR A 88 -14.23 -16.21 -24.11
CA TYR A 88 -14.41 -14.78 -24.35
C TYR A 88 -13.30 -13.91 -23.79
N LEU A 89 -13.30 -12.65 -24.23
CA LEU A 89 -12.40 -11.57 -23.85
C LEU A 89 -13.21 -10.27 -23.80
N ILE A 90 -13.03 -9.49 -22.72
CA ILE A 90 -13.64 -8.17 -22.58
C ILE A 90 -12.54 -7.11 -22.54
N ASP A 91 -12.56 -6.19 -23.49
CA ASP A 91 -11.66 -5.03 -23.52
C ASP A 91 -12.46 -3.77 -23.19
N VAL A 92 -12.06 -3.09 -22.12
CA VAL A 92 -12.63 -1.83 -21.66
C VAL A 92 -11.66 -0.71 -22.05
N PHE A 93 -12.02 0.09 -23.03
CA PHE A 93 -11.21 1.23 -23.48
C PHE A 93 -11.63 2.49 -22.73
N VAL A 94 -10.65 3.14 -22.10
CA VAL A 94 -10.85 4.33 -21.28
C VAL A 94 -10.02 5.50 -21.80
N PRO A 95 -10.47 6.75 -21.65
CA PRO A 95 -9.62 7.91 -21.92
C PRO A 95 -8.34 7.86 -21.09
N SER A 96 -7.24 8.45 -21.58
CA SER A 96 -5.98 8.47 -20.85
C SER A 96 -6.14 9.07 -19.45
N GLN A 97 -5.55 8.37 -18.48
CA GLN A 97 -5.44 8.75 -17.08
C GLN A 97 -6.78 9.18 -16.46
N SER A 98 -7.83 8.43 -16.75
CA SER A 98 -9.21 8.82 -16.42
C SER A 98 -9.80 8.06 -15.23
N ILE A 99 -9.32 6.85 -14.94
CA ILE A 99 -9.96 5.95 -13.97
C ILE A 99 -9.40 6.17 -12.57
N GLN A 100 -10.30 6.41 -11.61
CA GLN A 100 -10.01 6.61 -10.19
C GLN A 100 -10.35 5.39 -9.35
N SER A 101 -11.30 4.57 -9.77
CA SER A 101 -11.74 3.42 -8.99
C SER A 101 -11.94 2.20 -9.87
N VAL A 102 -11.44 1.05 -9.41
CA VAL A 102 -11.69 -0.25 -10.01
C VAL A 102 -12.11 -1.21 -8.91
N ALA A 103 -13.29 -1.80 -9.04
CA ALA A 103 -13.79 -2.86 -8.18
C ALA A 103 -13.95 -4.13 -9.01
N PHE A 104 -13.33 -5.22 -8.56
CA PHE A 104 -13.37 -6.51 -9.22
C PHE A 104 -14.04 -7.55 -8.33
N GLY A 105 -15.11 -8.14 -8.83
CA GLY A 105 -15.84 -9.23 -8.19
C GLY A 105 -15.88 -10.51 -9.01
N GLY A 106 -15.04 -10.61 -10.04
CA GLY A 106 -14.94 -11.78 -10.91
C GLY A 106 -14.10 -12.92 -10.32
N SER A 107 -14.11 -14.05 -11.02
CA SER A 107 -13.48 -15.32 -10.61
C SER A 107 -12.22 -15.70 -11.39
N GLY A 108 -11.87 -14.97 -12.45
CA GLY A 108 -10.57 -15.11 -13.11
C GLY A 108 -9.86 -13.78 -13.20
N SER A 109 -9.31 -13.37 -14.35
CA SER A 109 -8.35 -12.25 -14.35
C SER A 109 -8.93 -10.90 -14.79
N LEU A 110 -8.54 -9.86 -14.05
CA LEU A 110 -8.62 -8.47 -14.47
C LEU A 110 -7.22 -7.89 -14.65
N VAL A 111 -6.95 -7.30 -15.81
CA VAL A 111 -5.71 -6.57 -16.07
C VAL A 111 -6.02 -5.09 -16.30
N VAL A 112 -5.40 -4.20 -15.54
CA VAL A 112 -5.45 -2.75 -15.74
C VAL A 112 -4.14 -2.32 -16.37
N ASN A 113 -4.18 -1.98 -17.65
CA ASN A 113 -3.00 -1.62 -18.43
C ASN A 113 -2.57 -0.16 -18.20
N PRO A 114 -1.31 0.17 -18.51
CA PRO A 114 -0.74 1.50 -18.28
C PRO A 114 -1.56 2.63 -18.86
N ARG A 115 -1.48 3.82 -18.23
CA ARG A 115 -2.19 5.04 -18.63
C ARG A 115 -3.72 4.98 -18.52
N SER A 116 -4.29 3.92 -17.95
CA SER A 116 -5.73 3.85 -17.67
C SER A 116 -6.09 4.61 -16.40
N LEU A 117 -5.25 4.50 -15.36
CA LEU A 117 -5.46 5.12 -14.06
C LEU A 117 -5.11 6.60 -14.06
N VAL A 118 -5.88 7.39 -13.30
CA VAL A 118 -5.56 8.78 -13.06
C VAL A 118 -4.15 8.92 -12.48
N SER A 119 -3.41 9.90 -12.97
CA SER A 119 -2.09 10.25 -12.46
C SER A 119 -1.91 11.76 -12.61
N THR A 120 -1.55 12.44 -11.53
CA THR A 120 -1.28 13.89 -11.56
C THR A 120 0.16 14.14 -11.95
N VAL A 121 0.47 14.12 -13.24
CA VAL A 121 1.77 14.61 -13.75
C VAL A 121 1.82 16.14 -13.91
N ALA A 122 0.78 16.87 -13.49
CA ALA A 122 0.66 18.31 -13.72
C ALA A 122 0.35 19.09 -12.43
N GLU A 123 1.21 20.07 -12.12
CA GLU A 123 1.06 21.09 -11.06
C GLU A 123 -0.27 21.89 -11.13
N SER A 124 -1.08 21.72 -12.18
CA SER A 124 -2.33 22.45 -12.42
C SER A 124 -3.61 21.65 -12.15
N ALA A 125 -3.53 20.41 -11.68
CA ALA A 125 -4.74 19.64 -11.35
C ALA A 125 -5.44 20.23 -10.11
N ILE A 126 -6.59 20.87 -10.31
CA ILE A 126 -7.46 21.42 -9.26
C ILE A 126 -7.98 20.30 -8.33
N ILE A 127 -8.03 19.05 -8.83
CA ILE A 127 -8.54 17.90 -8.10
C ILE A 127 -7.38 16.92 -7.84
N PRO A 128 -7.07 16.61 -6.57
CA PRO A 128 -6.06 15.62 -6.23
C PRO A 128 -6.44 14.23 -6.76
N ALA A 129 -5.59 13.63 -7.60
CA ALA A 129 -5.81 12.28 -8.14
C ALA A 129 -5.75 11.24 -7.03
N SER A 130 -6.83 10.51 -6.82
CA SER A 130 -6.88 9.40 -5.86
C SER A 130 -7.30 8.13 -6.58
N VAL A 131 -6.59 7.03 -6.31
CA VAL A 131 -6.87 5.72 -6.91
C VAL A 131 -7.32 4.74 -5.83
N SER A 132 -8.37 3.97 -6.12
CA SER A 132 -8.85 2.87 -5.29
C SER A 132 -9.03 1.61 -6.13
N ILE A 133 -8.32 0.54 -5.78
CA ILE A 133 -8.46 -0.78 -6.40
C ILE A 133 -8.97 -1.76 -5.33
N SER A 134 -10.04 -2.48 -5.63
CA SER A 134 -10.59 -3.47 -4.73
C SER A 134 -10.89 -4.78 -5.46
N SER A 135 -10.53 -5.90 -4.83
CA SER A 135 -10.89 -7.25 -5.28
C SER A 135 -11.71 -7.93 -4.18
N SER A 136 -12.91 -8.40 -4.53
CA SER A 136 -13.80 -9.16 -3.64
C SER A 136 -14.11 -10.56 -4.14
N GLY A 137 -13.72 -10.86 -5.38
CA GLY A 137 -13.95 -12.15 -6.02
C GLY A 137 -12.85 -13.18 -5.72
N SER A 138 -12.94 -14.32 -6.39
CA SER A 138 -11.91 -15.37 -6.33
C SER A 138 -10.80 -15.18 -7.36
N GLY A 139 -10.97 -14.23 -8.28
CA GLY A 139 -10.05 -13.95 -9.36
C GLY A 139 -8.98 -12.89 -9.03
N ASP A 140 -7.95 -12.87 -9.87
CA ASP A 140 -6.75 -12.07 -9.68
C ASP A 140 -6.82 -10.71 -10.41
N VAL A 141 -6.27 -9.69 -9.78
CA VAL A 141 -6.20 -8.32 -10.31
C VAL A 141 -4.76 -7.93 -10.53
N TYR A 142 -4.40 -7.61 -11.76
CA TYR A 142 -3.08 -7.15 -12.17
C TYR A 142 -3.18 -5.67 -12.57
N VAL A 143 -2.50 -4.79 -11.85
CA VAL A 143 -2.44 -3.35 -12.18
C VAL A 143 -1.05 -3.02 -12.65
N GLN A 144 -0.94 -2.40 -13.83
CA GLN A 144 0.33 -2.05 -14.44
C GLN A 144 0.39 -0.58 -14.83
N ASP A 145 1.50 0.07 -14.54
CA ASP A 145 1.87 1.36 -15.11
C ASP A 145 3.40 1.53 -15.09
N THR A 146 3.90 2.55 -15.75
CA THR A 146 5.31 2.96 -15.71
C THR A 146 5.60 3.82 -14.48
N ALA A 147 4.70 4.75 -14.17
CA ALA A 147 4.80 5.64 -13.02
C ALA A 147 3.43 6.23 -12.69
N VAL A 148 3.13 6.38 -11.41
CA VAL A 148 1.95 7.14 -10.95
C VAL A 148 2.33 8.17 -9.90
N GLU A 149 1.72 9.34 -10.03
CA GLU A 149 1.75 10.41 -9.03
C GLU A 149 0.32 10.62 -8.56
N LEU A 150 0.08 10.38 -7.27
CA LEU A 150 -1.24 10.37 -6.67
C LEU A 150 -1.25 11.24 -5.42
N HIS A 151 -2.44 11.67 -5.05
CA HIS A 151 -2.72 12.19 -3.73
C HIS A 151 -2.89 11.07 -2.71
N SER A 152 -3.73 10.07 -3.02
CA SER A 152 -3.93 8.88 -2.18
C SER A 152 -4.10 7.62 -3.03
N LEU A 153 -3.67 6.48 -2.47
CA LEU A 153 -3.78 5.15 -3.08
C LEU A 153 -4.40 4.18 -2.07
N ALA A 154 -5.46 3.49 -2.46
CA ALA A 154 -6.09 2.43 -1.67
C ALA A 154 -6.11 1.12 -2.45
N LEU A 155 -5.58 0.05 -1.84
CA LEU A 155 -5.58 -1.31 -2.37
C LEU A 155 -6.29 -2.22 -1.35
N SER A 156 -7.30 -2.98 -1.79
CA SER A 156 -8.09 -3.81 -0.88
C SER A 156 -8.41 -5.18 -1.46
N ALA A 157 -7.86 -6.23 -0.88
CA ALA A 157 -8.25 -7.62 -1.14
C ALA A 157 -9.21 -8.12 -0.06
N MET A 158 -10.39 -8.60 -0.48
CA MET A 158 -11.45 -9.11 0.41
C MET A 158 -11.87 -10.54 0.04
N GLY A 159 -11.55 -10.98 -1.17
CA GLY A 159 -11.86 -12.32 -1.67
C GLY A 159 -10.69 -13.30 -1.53
N SER A 160 -10.62 -14.26 -2.44
CA SER A 160 -9.57 -15.29 -2.43
C SER A 160 -8.51 -15.12 -3.52
N GLY A 161 -8.72 -14.22 -4.47
CA GLY A 161 -7.72 -13.91 -5.50
C GLY A 161 -6.70 -12.86 -5.04
N GLU A 162 -5.62 -12.77 -5.81
CA GLU A 162 -4.48 -11.88 -5.56
C GLU A 162 -4.70 -10.49 -6.16
N LEU A 163 -4.24 -9.46 -5.46
CA LEU A 163 -4.14 -8.10 -6.01
C LEU A 163 -2.66 -7.76 -6.20
N GLN A 164 -2.20 -7.76 -7.44
CA GLN A 164 -0.84 -7.36 -7.82
C GLN A 164 -0.82 -5.93 -8.36
N TRP A 165 -0.18 -5.04 -7.61
CA TRP A 165 0.17 -3.68 -8.06
C TRP A 165 1.60 -3.67 -8.58
N ASP A 166 1.79 -3.49 -9.88
CA ASP A 166 3.08 -3.49 -10.57
C ASP A 166 3.33 -2.13 -11.23
N VAL A 167 3.83 -1.18 -10.43
CA VAL A 167 4.13 0.18 -10.89
C VAL A 167 5.50 0.59 -10.35
N PRO A 168 6.56 0.58 -11.19
CA PRO A 168 7.94 0.82 -10.75
C PRO A 168 8.15 2.09 -9.94
N VAL A 169 7.44 3.17 -10.28
CA VAL A 169 7.49 4.46 -9.57
C VAL A 169 6.09 4.79 -9.04
N THR A 170 5.89 4.66 -7.73
CA THR A 170 4.62 5.00 -7.07
C THR A 170 4.85 6.12 -6.06
N HIS A 171 4.42 7.34 -6.39
CA HIS A 171 4.55 8.52 -5.53
C HIS A 171 3.17 8.98 -5.07
N VAL A 172 2.97 9.08 -3.76
CA VAL A 172 1.66 9.34 -3.16
C VAL A 172 1.77 10.45 -2.11
N ALA A 173 1.20 11.62 -2.37
CA ALA A 173 1.38 12.80 -1.53
C ALA A 173 0.95 12.60 -0.07
N THR A 174 -0.15 11.85 0.16
CA THR A 174 -0.73 11.68 1.51
C THR A 174 -0.57 10.27 2.05
N SER A 175 -1.35 9.31 1.55
CA SER A 175 -1.41 7.98 2.13
C SER A 175 -1.53 6.87 1.09
N VAL A 176 -0.73 5.84 1.28
CA VAL A 176 -0.93 4.51 0.69
C VAL A 176 -1.61 3.65 1.74
N ASP A 177 -2.73 3.02 1.37
CA ASP A 177 -3.57 2.23 2.27
C ASP A 177 -3.80 0.84 1.68
N VAL A 178 -3.15 -0.17 2.25
CA VAL A 178 -3.19 -1.56 1.77
C VAL A 178 -3.93 -2.42 2.79
N ARG A 179 -4.98 -3.10 2.33
CA ARG A 179 -5.82 -3.94 3.17
C ARG A 179 -5.98 -5.33 2.59
N ASN A 180 -5.89 -6.31 3.48
CA ASN A 180 -6.37 -7.66 3.22
C ASN A 180 -7.34 -8.07 4.34
N SER A 181 -8.52 -8.57 3.96
CA SER A 181 -9.44 -9.24 4.88
C SER A 181 -9.90 -10.61 4.35
N GLY A 182 -9.38 -11.02 3.19
CA GLY A 182 -9.72 -12.27 2.53
C GLY A 182 -8.67 -13.36 2.76
N SER A 183 -8.70 -14.38 1.90
CA SER A 183 -7.69 -15.44 1.89
C SER A 183 -6.63 -15.25 0.81
N GLY A 184 -6.90 -14.42 -0.20
CA GLY A 184 -5.89 -13.94 -1.15
C GLY A 184 -5.00 -12.86 -0.51
N GLY A 185 -4.01 -12.40 -1.24
CA GLY A 185 -3.02 -11.42 -0.81
C GLY A 185 -3.03 -10.11 -1.59
N VAL A 186 -2.14 -9.21 -1.17
CA VAL A 186 -1.83 -7.98 -1.90
C VAL A 186 -0.33 -7.87 -2.06
N SER A 187 0.13 -7.84 -3.32
CA SER A 187 1.53 -7.68 -3.66
C SER A 187 1.75 -6.34 -4.36
N MET A 188 2.49 -5.45 -3.73
CA MET A 188 2.83 -4.12 -4.26
C MET A 188 4.30 -4.10 -4.66
N PHE A 189 4.55 -4.01 -5.97
CA PHE A 189 5.86 -3.93 -6.59
C PHE A 189 6.10 -2.51 -7.12
N SER A 190 6.97 -1.78 -6.44
CA SER A 190 7.49 -0.48 -6.85
C SER A 190 9.00 -0.56 -7.08
N SER A 191 9.40 -1.35 -8.08
CA SER A 191 10.79 -1.78 -8.30
C SER A 191 11.84 -0.66 -8.33
N SER A 192 11.45 0.60 -8.53
CA SER A 192 12.35 1.76 -8.52
C SER A 192 12.18 2.62 -7.26
N SER A 193 10.96 3.07 -6.96
CA SER A 193 10.71 3.93 -5.79
C SER A 193 9.24 3.92 -5.34
N LEU A 194 9.07 3.88 -4.03
CA LEU A 194 7.81 4.09 -3.32
C LEU A 194 7.98 5.29 -2.37
N LEU A 195 7.30 6.39 -2.67
CA LEU A 195 7.30 7.59 -1.83
C LEU A 195 5.88 7.86 -1.34
N ALA A 196 5.71 8.01 -0.03
CA ALA A 196 4.44 8.49 0.51
C ALA A 196 4.56 9.35 1.77
N GLY A 197 3.49 10.08 2.09
CA GLY A 197 3.33 10.69 3.41
C GLY A 197 3.24 9.63 4.50
N THR A 198 2.27 8.74 4.36
CA THR A 198 1.98 7.65 5.30
C THR A 198 1.72 6.34 4.55
N LEU A 199 2.21 5.23 5.08
CA LEU A 199 1.84 3.88 4.65
C LEU A 199 0.99 3.22 5.75
N VAL A 200 -0.22 2.82 5.42
CA VAL A 200 -1.11 2.06 6.31
C VAL A 200 -1.29 0.67 5.73
N VAL A 201 -0.95 -0.36 6.50
CA VAL A 201 -1.13 -1.76 6.11
C VAL A 201 -1.94 -2.49 7.17
N LYS A 202 -3.01 -3.15 6.73
CA LYS A 202 -3.92 -3.88 7.62
C LYS A 202 -4.20 -5.27 7.06
N ASN A 203 -3.67 -6.28 7.72
CA ASN A 203 -3.96 -7.67 7.42
C ASN A 203 -4.89 -8.27 8.49
N TYR A 204 -6.16 -8.42 8.12
CA TYR A 204 -7.20 -9.10 8.90
C TYR A 204 -7.44 -10.53 8.38
N GLY A 205 -6.89 -10.87 7.22
CA GLY A 205 -7.12 -12.10 6.49
C GLY A 205 -6.08 -13.18 6.77
N SER A 206 -6.07 -14.19 5.90
CA SER A 206 -5.07 -15.27 5.95
C SER A 206 -4.04 -15.20 4.83
N GLY A 207 -4.27 -14.38 3.80
CA GLY A 207 -3.27 -14.14 2.76
C GLY A 207 -2.33 -13.00 3.13
N ASP A 208 -1.20 -12.93 2.43
CA ASP A 208 -0.09 -12.07 2.81
C ASP A 208 -0.21 -10.67 2.17
N ILE A 209 0.39 -9.68 2.83
CA ILE A 209 0.60 -8.37 2.21
C ILE A 209 2.10 -8.14 2.06
N VAL A 210 2.52 -7.85 0.84
CA VAL A 210 3.92 -7.64 0.50
C VAL A 210 4.07 -6.28 -0.17
N VAL A 211 4.99 -5.46 0.35
CA VAL A 211 5.33 -4.16 -0.22
C VAL A 211 6.82 -4.15 -0.53
N THR A 212 7.17 -4.07 -1.81
CA THR A 212 8.55 -4.16 -2.28
C THR A 212 8.92 -2.92 -3.08
N SER A 213 10.13 -2.41 -2.87
CA SER A 213 10.67 -1.32 -3.67
C SER A 213 12.19 -1.29 -3.60
N ALA A 214 12.86 -0.72 -4.60
CA ALA A 214 14.29 -0.43 -4.44
C ALA A 214 14.53 0.70 -3.43
N ASN A 215 13.61 1.65 -3.29
CA ASN A 215 13.69 2.72 -2.30
C ASN A 215 12.31 2.97 -1.68
N VAL A 216 12.21 2.83 -0.36
CA VAL A 216 10.96 3.11 0.37
C VAL A 216 11.18 4.35 1.22
N THR A 217 10.45 5.43 0.95
CA THR A 217 10.52 6.64 1.77
C THR A 217 9.14 7.06 2.23
N MET A 218 8.93 6.99 3.54
CA MET A 218 7.71 7.44 4.21
C MET A 218 8.04 8.69 5.01
N SER A 219 7.56 9.85 4.55
CA SER A 219 7.95 11.13 5.17
C SER A 219 7.39 11.32 6.59
N LEU A 220 6.28 10.64 6.93
CA LEU A 220 5.65 10.70 8.24
C LEU A 220 5.58 9.33 8.93
N ASN A 221 4.61 8.50 8.58
CA ASN A 221 4.26 7.35 9.40
C ASN A 221 4.16 6.05 8.59
N VAL A 222 4.53 4.95 9.22
CA VAL A 222 4.14 3.60 8.83
C VAL A 222 3.27 3.05 9.94
N ALA A 223 2.08 2.57 9.60
CA ALA A 223 1.14 1.96 10.54
C ALA A 223 0.77 0.56 10.04
N THR A 224 1.16 -0.47 10.78
CA THR A 224 0.92 -1.87 10.43
C THR A 224 0.01 -2.52 11.47
N THR A 225 -1.05 -3.18 11.03
CA THR A 225 -1.91 -4.01 11.90
C THR A 225 -2.02 -5.41 11.32
N ILE A 226 -1.68 -6.42 12.12
CA ILE A 226 -1.87 -7.84 11.78
C ILE A 226 -2.79 -8.43 12.83
N ALA A 227 -4.03 -8.70 12.46
CA ALA A 227 -5.00 -9.37 13.33
C ALA A 227 -5.46 -10.73 12.78
N GLY A 228 -5.09 -11.04 11.54
CA GLY A 228 -5.30 -12.34 10.91
C GLY A 228 -4.11 -13.29 11.09
N SER A 229 -4.00 -14.25 10.17
CA SER A 229 -2.92 -15.24 10.14
C SER A 229 -1.93 -15.05 9.00
N GLY A 230 -2.23 -14.16 8.05
CA GLY A 230 -1.30 -13.82 6.97
C GLY A 230 -0.22 -12.86 7.46
N ASP A 231 0.91 -12.91 6.78
CA ASP A 231 2.09 -12.13 7.09
C ASP A 231 2.03 -10.74 6.46
N VAL A 232 2.85 -9.82 6.97
CA VAL A 232 3.11 -8.54 6.33
C VAL A 232 4.62 -8.38 6.16
N SER A 233 5.05 -8.20 4.92
CA SER A 233 6.46 -8.06 4.58
C SER A 233 6.73 -6.77 3.83
N TYR A 234 7.69 -6.00 4.33
CA TYR A 234 8.27 -4.87 3.62
C TYR A 234 9.65 -5.26 3.14
N ASP A 235 9.91 -5.02 1.87
CA ASP A 235 11.23 -5.20 1.29
C ASP A 235 11.71 -3.91 0.63
N SER A 236 12.94 -3.56 0.97
CA SER A 236 13.65 -2.43 0.42
C SER A 236 15.05 -2.88 0.08
N THR A 237 15.35 -3.07 -1.20
CA THR A 237 16.71 -3.49 -1.62
C THR A 237 17.73 -2.36 -1.46
N GLY A 238 17.26 -1.11 -1.39
CA GLY A 238 18.04 0.10 -1.13
C GLY A 238 17.64 0.77 0.18
N LEU A 239 17.64 2.10 0.21
CA LEU A 239 17.38 2.86 1.43
C LEU A 239 15.87 2.86 1.76
N GLY A 240 15.51 2.22 2.87
CA GLY A 240 14.20 2.30 3.49
C GLY A 240 14.21 3.26 4.68
N TYR A 241 13.36 4.30 4.67
CA TYR A 241 13.26 5.28 5.76
C TYR A 241 11.82 5.60 6.16
N CYS A 242 11.60 5.75 7.46
CA CYS A 242 10.38 6.36 8.00
C CYS A 242 10.66 7.19 9.26
N ARG A 243 9.76 8.13 9.61
CA ARG A 243 9.88 8.87 10.88
C ARG A 243 9.28 8.08 12.04
N HIS A 244 8.04 7.61 11.91
CA HIS A 244 7.38 6.83 12.96
C HIS A 244 6.82 5.51 12.43
N LEU A 245 7.08 4.41 13.14
CA LEU A 245 6.44 3.12 12.92
C LEU A 245 5.54 2.76 14.11
N ASP A 246 4.27 2.50 13.85
CA ASP A 246 3.30 1.94 14.80
C ASP A 246 2.88 0.55 14.33
N MET A 247 3.27 -0.48 15.08
CA MET A 247 2.99 -1.87 14.79
C MET A 247 2.05 -2.46 15.83
N ASN A 248 0.95 -3.05 15.36
CA ASN A 248 -0.03 -3.77 16.18
C ASN A 248 -0.19 -5.22 15.71
N GLY A 249 0.45 -6.16 16.41
CA GLY A 249 0.39 -7.60 16.18
C GLY A 249 -0.60 -8.27 17.15
N LEU A 250 -1.82 -8.48 16.67
CA LEU A 250 -2.91 -9.11 17.43
C LEU A 250 -3.16 -10.57 17.01
N GLY A 251 -2.72 -10.93 15.80
CA GLY A 251 -2.93 -12.24 15.18
C GLY A 251 -1.76 -13.20 15.31
N SER A 252 -1.70 -14.17 14.39
CA SER A 252 -0.64 -15.19 14.34
C SER A 252 0.35 -14.98 13.20
N GLY A 253 0.07 -14.07 12.25
CA GLY A 253 0.98 -13.75 11.16
C GLY A 253 2.16 -12.89 11.63
N ASP A 254 3.28 -13.06 10.94
CA ASP A 254 4.55 -12.40 11.21
C ASP A 254 4.64 -11.04 10.51
N ALA A 255 5.43 -10.13 11.09
CA ALA A 255 5.66 -8.80 10.55
C ALA A 255 7.14 -8.58 10.21
N HIS A 256 7.49 -8.63 8.94
CA HIS A 256 8.85 -8.43 8.44
C HIS A 256 9.04 -6.99 7.96
N MET A 257 9.41 -6.07 8.85
CA MET A 257 9.50 -4.63 8.57
C MET A 257 10.91 -4.07 8.74
N SER A 258 11.90 -4.92 9.02
CA SER A 258 13.28 -4.51 9.31
C SER A 258 14.03 -3.89 8.13
N SER A 259 13.50 -4.00 6.91
CA SER A 259 14.05 -3.34 5.71
C SER A 259 13.85 -1.82 5.69
N ILE A 260 12.94 -1.29 6.51
CA ILE A 260 12.70 0.15 6.66
C ILE A 260 13.25 0.60 8.02
N ALA A 261 14.24 1.50 7.99
CA ALA A 261 14.79 2.08 9.20
C ALA A 261 13.95 3.28 9.64
N CYS A 262 13.31 3.16 10.80
CA CYS A 262 12.47 4.23 11.33
C CYS A 262 13.17 5.02 12.45
N GLU A 263 12.85 6.30 12.62
CA GLU A 263 13.39 7.10 13.72
C GLU A 263 12.87 6.60 15.07
N SER A 264 11.54 6.48 15.18
CA SER A 264 10.86 5.98 16.36
C SER A 264 9.94 4.81 16.00
N THR A 265 9.97 3.75 16.80
CA THR A 265 9.14 2.55 16.59
C THR A 265 8.40 2.17 17.85
N LYS A 266 7.10 1.94 17.72
CA LYS A 266 6.25 1.36 18.75
C LYS A 266 5.74 0.01 18.27
N VAL A 267 5.95 -1.01 19.09
CA VAL A 267 5.47 -2.37 18.83
C VAL A 267 4.55 -2.77 19.96
N PHE A 268 3.29 -3.04 19.62
CA PHE A 268 2.36 -3.75 20.49
C PHE A 268 2.13 -5.14 19.91
N SER A 269 2.55 -6.18 20.62
CA SER A 269 2.31 -7.57 20.22
C SER A 269 1.61 -8.34 21.32
N ALA A 270 0.35 -8.71 21.05
CA ALA A 270 -0.49 -9.55 21.91
C ALA A 270 -0.70 -10.95 21.33
N GLY A 271 -0.30 -11.17 20.06
CA GLY A 271 -0.46 -12.41 19.33
C GLY A 271 0.70 -13.40 19.48
N SER A 272 0.81 -14.31 18.52
CA SER A 272 1.88 -15.32 18.45
C SER A 272 2.88 -15.09 17.33
N GLY A 273 2.56 -14.22 16.36
CA GLY A 273 3.44 -13.91 15.23
C GLY A 273 4.60 -13.00 15.63
N ASP A 274 5.78 -13.30 15.11
CA ASP A 274 7.03 -12.60 15.37
C ASP A 274 7.10 -11.26 14.63
N VAL A 275 7.86 -10.33 15.20
CA VAL A 275 7.94 -8.95 14.70
C VAL A 275 9.39 -8.57 14.48
N TYR A 276 9.74 -8.20 13.25
CA TYR A 276 11.08 -7.81 12.86
C TYR A 276 11.08 -6.33 12.47
N VAL A 277 11.84 -5.51 13.19
CA VAL A 277 11.87 -4.04 12.99
C VAL A 277 13.27 -3.47 13.04
N THR A 278 13.43 -2.29 12.44
CA THR A 278 14.65 -1.48 12.57
C THR A 278 14.27 -0.09 13.07
N SER A 279 14.85 0.32 14.19
CA SER A 279 14.71 1.67 14.73
C SER A 279 16.08 2.29 14.99
N THR A 280 16.20 3.59 14.76
CA THR A 280 17.46 4.33 14.85
C THR A 280 17.59 5.16 16.13
N HIS A 281 16.48 5.61 16.73
CA HIS A 281 16.50 6.46 17.93
C HIS A 281 15.70 5.86 19.08
N ASP A 282 14.38 5.71 18.91
CA ASP A 282 13.48 5.27 19.97
C ASP A 282 12.78 3.95 19.63
N LEU A 283 12.72 3.03 20.59
CA LEU A 283 11.97 1.79 20.47
C LEU A 283 11.18 1.54 21.74
N GLN A 284 9.87 1.34 21.61
CA GLN A 284 9.00 0.93 22.70
C GLN A 284 8.31 -0.39 22.34
N VAL A 285 8.61 -1.44 23.08
CA VAL A 285 8.01 -2.76 22.88
C VAL A 285 7.09 -3.10 24.05
N ASN A 286 5.80 -3.26 23.76
CA ASN A 286 4.83 -3.83 24.69
C ASN A 286 4.38 -5.20 24.17
N ARG A 287 4.79 -6.25 24.89
CA ARG A 287 4.59 -7.63 24.50
C ARG A 287 3.77 -8.35 25.56
N MET A 288 2.55 -8.74 25.19
CA MET A 288 1.63 -9.50 26.04
C MET A 288 1.48 -10.95 25.58
N GLY A 289 1.74 -11.24 24.30
CA GLY A 289 1.63 -12.56 23.70
C GLY A 289 2.90 -13.41 23.78
N SER A 290 2.94 -14.48 22.96
CA SER A 290 4.08 -15.40 22.85
C SER A 290 5.08 -14.99 21.77
N ALA A 291 4.72 -14.03 20.92
CA ALA A 291 5.58 -13.46 19.90
C ALA A 291 6.95 -13.03 20.45
N THR A 292 7.96 -13.06 19.59
CA THR A 292 9.26 -12.44 19.81
C THR A 292 9.37 -11.19 18.95
N VAL A 293 9.96 -10.13 19.52
CA VAL A 293 10.24 -8.89 18.78
C VAL A 293 11.74 -8.85 18.54
N TYR A 294 12.13 -8.93 17.29
CA TYR A 294 13.50 -8.87 16.80
C TYR A 294 13.82 -7.46 16.29
N VAL A 295 14.99 -6.98 16.68
CA VAL A 295 15.47 -5.63 16.36
C VAL A 295 16.84 -5.75 15.71
N THR A 296 16.99 -5.16 14.53
CA THR A 296 18.28 -5.12 13.82
C THR A 296 19.32 -4.39 14.66
N ARG A 297 20.54 -4.92 14.73
CA ARG A 297 21.66 -4.27 15.42
C ARG A 297 22.10 -2.98 14.71
N PRO A 298 22.62 -1.98 15.46
CA PRO A 298 22.71 -1.92 16.92
C PRO A 298 21.35 -1.63 17.59
N ALA A 299 21.23 -1.88 18.89
CA ALA A 299 20.04 -1.46 19.64
C ALA A 299 19.89 0.08 19.57
N PRO A 300 18.66 0.61 19.38
CA PRO A 300 18.44 2.05 19.40
C PRO A 300 18.71 2.63 20.81
N PRO A 301 19.25 3.86 20.94
CA PRO A 301 19.59 4.45 22.23
C PRO A 301 18.42 4.55 23.22
N GLY A 302 17.21 4.83 22.72
CA GLY A 302 15.97 4.95 23.47
C GLY A 302 15.15 3.65 23.57
N ALA A 303 15.79 2.48 23.46
CA ALA A 303 15.09 1.20 23.49
C ALA A 303 14.52 0.85 24.88
N SER A 304 13.28 0.38 24.92
CA SER A 304 12.60 -0.12 26.11
C SER A 304 11.66 -1.28 25.78
N GLY A 305 11.41 -2.15 26.78
CA GLY A 305 10.59 -3.35 26.60
C GLY A 305 11.40 -4.63 26.36
N LYS A 306 10.72 -5.72 26.02
CA LYS A 306 11.34 -7.04 25.77
C LYS A 306 11.53 -7.28 24.28
N PHE A 307 12.78 -7.39 23.84
CA PHE A 307 13.15 -7.67 22.45
C PHE A 307 14.48 -8.43 22.36
N GLU A 308 14.77 -8.99 21.19
CA GLU A 308 16.02 -9.66 20.86
C GLU A 308 16.76 -8.94 19.74
N LEU A 309 18.10 -8.98 19.77
CA LEU A 309 18.94 -8.32 18.77
C LEU A 309 19.37 -9.30 17.69
N MET A 310 19.07 -8.98 16.44
CA MET A 310 19.46 -9.76 15.27
C MET A 310 20.56 -9.08 14.46
N GLY A 311 21.40 -9.88 13.80
CA GLY A 311 22.56 -9.38 13.06
C GLY A 311 22.22 -8.69 11.74
N HIS A 312 21.13 -9.11 11.09
CA HIS A 312 20.74 -8.68 9.74
C HIS A 312 19.22 -8.50 9.68
N PRO A 313 18.67 -7.67 8.78
CA PRO A 313 17.24 -7.59 8.55
C PRO A 313 16.64 -8.96 8.20
N SER A 314 15.44 -9.23 8.71
CA SER A 314 14.63 -10.38 8.32
C SER A 314 13.86 -10.03 7.06
N ILE A 315 13.95 -10.90 6.06
CA ILE A 315 13.19 -10.82 4.82
C ILE A 315 12.46 -12.17 4.72
N ASN A 316 11.13 -12.14 4.63
CA ASN A 316 10.35 -13.35 4.33
C ASN A 316 10.55 -13.72 2.85
N ASP A 317 10.22 -14.94 2.44
CA ASP A 317 10.22 -15.29 1.02
C ASP A 317 9.19 -14.41 0.28
N ILE A 318 9.69 -13.37 -0.38
CA ILE A 318 8.87 -12.44 -1.15
C ILE A 318 8.35 -13.21 -2.35
N PRO A 319 7.02 -13.29 -2.55
CA PRO A 319 6.47 -13.94 -3.72
C PRO A 319 7.03 -13.26 -4.97
N SER A 320 7.47 -14.07 -5.92
CA SER A 320 7.88 -13.55 -7.22
C SER A 320 6.67 -12.90 -7.88
N LYS A 321 6.89 -11.73 -8.48
CA LYS A 321 5.91 -11.09 -9.35
C LYS A 321 5.33 -12.11 -10.33
N GLU A 322 4.01 -12.24 -10.32
CA GLU A 322 3.30 -13.14 -11.22
C GLU A 322 3.28 -12.59 -12.64
N ALA A 323 3.30 -13.50 -13.61
CA ALA A 323 3.16 -13.15 -15.02
C ALA A 323 1.73 -12.68 -15.28
N VAL A 324 1.61 -11.52 -15.94
CA VAL A 324 0.31 -11.01 -16.34
C VAL A 324 -0.33 -11.98 -17.34
N PRO A 325 -1.62 -12.30 -17.18
CA PRO A 325 -2.34 -13.16 -18.11
C PRO A 325 -2.22 -12.68 -19.56
N PRO A 326 -2.08 -13.60 -20.53
CA PRO A 326 -2.04 -13.24 -21.93
C PRO A 326 -3.35 -12.58 -22.36
N HIS A 327 -3.24 -11.59 -23.26
CA HIS A 327 -4.40 -10.95 -23.91
C HIS A 327 -5.00 -11.88 -24.97
N GLU A 328 -5.77 -12.87 -24.51
CA GLU A 328 -6.44 -13.84 -25.37
C GLU A 328 -7.78 -14.27 -24.76
N MET A 329 -8.67 -14.86 -25.58
CA MET A 329 -9.92 -15.41 -25.07
C MET A 329 -9.65 -16.57 -24.12
N GLY A 330 -10.33 -16.56 -22.98
CA GLY A 330 -10.27 -17.64 -22.00
C GLY A 330 -11.65 -18.23 -21.73
N SER A 331 -11.68 -19.47 -21.23
CA SER A 331 -12.90 -20.08 -20.70
C SER A 331 -13.21 -19.43 -19.35
N GLY A 332 -14.31 -18.68 -19.27
CA GLY A 332 -14.72 -18.04 -18.03
C GLY A 332 -15.46 -18.99 -17.10
N GLY A 333 -14.98 -19.15 -15.86
CA GLY A 333 -15.73 -19.81 -14.79
C GLY A 333 -16.77 -18.84 -14.24
N LEU A 334 -17.99 -18.86 -14.77
CA LEU A 334 -19.01 -17.89 -14.40
C LEU A 334 -19.60 -18.20 -13.00
N GLU A 335 -19.00 -17.65 -11.95
CA GLU A 335 -19.42 -17.85 -10.56
C GLU A 335 -20.25 -16.67 -10.03
N TYR A 336 -21.30 -16.98 -9.26
CA TYR A 336 -22.30 -16.02 -8.78
C TYR A 336 -21.68 -15.04 -7.77
N GLY A 337 -21.40 -13.80 -8.19
CA GLY A 337 -21.04 -12.72 -7.28
C GLY A 337 -22.25 -12.31 -6.43
N PHE A 338 -22.17 -12.46 -5.10
CA PHE A 338 -23.16 -11.93 -4.18
C PHE A 338 -23.21 -10.39 -4.29
N ASP A 339 -24.33 -9.86 -4.78
CA ASP A 339 -24.64 -8.43 -4.90
C ASP A 339 -24.65 -7.71 -3.54
N HIS A 340 -23.50 -7.30 -3.01
CA HIS A 340 -23.42 -6.32 -1.91
C HIS A 340 -22.28 -5.31 -2.13
N VAL A 341 -22.23 -4.64 -3.28
CA VAL A 341 -21.41 -3.43 -3.45
C VAL A 341 -22.29 -2.23 -3.77
N GLY A 342 -22.97 -1.76 -2.73
CA GLY A 342 -23.58 -0.44 -2.66
C GLY A 342 -23.13 0.26 -1.38
N GLY A 343 -21.95 0.87 -1.38
CA GLY A 343 -21.61 1.97 -0.46
C GLY A 343 -21.42 1.66 1.04
N GLY A 344 -20.99 0.45 1.44
CA GLY A 344 -20.98 0.06 2.85
C GLY A 344 -19.72 -0.60 3.42
N ILE A 345 -18.60 -0.67 2.68
CA ILE A 345 -17.43 -1.51 3.04
C ILE A 345 -16.71 -1.03 4.32
N GLY A 346 -17.02 0.16 4.85
CA GLY A 346 -16.51 0.63 6.14
C GLY A 346 -17.12 -0.05 7.38
N ILE A 347 -18.33 -0.63 7.30
CA ILE A 347 -19.09 -0.99 8.51
C ILE A 347 -18.84 -2.43 8.93
N LEU A 348 -18.81 -3.40 8.00
CA LEU A 348 -18.63 -4.81 8.37
C LEU A 348 -17.24 -5.10 8.93
N GLY A 349 -16.18 -4.53 8.34
CA GLY A 349 -14.84 -4.62 8.90
C GLY A 349 -14.73 -3.98 10.28
N GLN A 350 -15.38 -2.83 10.51
CA GLN A 350 -15.43 -2.22 11.85
C GLN A 350 -16.25 -3.03 12.84
N VAL A 351 -17.36 -3.64 12.43
CA VAL A 351 -18.18 -4.48 13.31
C VAL A 351 -17.42 -5.76 13.70
N VAL A 352 -16.70 -6.39 12.79
CA VAL A 352 -15.87 -7.57 13.10
C VAL A 352 -14.73 -7.20 14.04
N VAL A 353 -14.02 -6.10 13.80
CA VAL A 353 -12.98 -5.61 14.71
C VAL A 353 -13.54 -5.28 16.09
N LEU A 354 -14.71 -4.63 16.16
CA LEU A 354 -15.37 -4.28 17.41
C LEU A 354 -15.85 -5.52 18.17
N LEU A 355 -16.34 -6.56 17.46
CA LEU A 355 -16.68 -7.85 18.04
C LEU A 355 -15.45 -8.60 18.56
N LEU A 356 -14.31 -8.56 17.85
CA LEU A 356 -13.06 -9.18 18.30
C LEU A 356 -12.48 -8.47 19.52
N VAL A 357 -12.52 -7.12 19.57
CA VAL A 357 -12.12 -6.33 20.74
C VAL A 357 -13.02 -6.65 21.94
N LEU A 358 -14.34 -6.69 21.75
CA LEU A 358 -15.28 -7.08 22.79
C LEU A 358 -15.03 -8.51 23.28
N PHE A 359 -14.75 -9.46 22.38
CA PHE A 359 -14.45 -10.84 22.74
C PHE A 359 -13.15 -10.95 23.56
N GLY A 360 -12.10 -10.19 23.17
CA GLY A 360 -10.85 -10.08 23.92
C GLY A 360 -11.06 -9.50 25.33
N LEU A 361 -11.84 -8.43 25.45
CA LEU A 361 -12.19 -7.81 26.74
C LEU A 361 -12.99 -8.77 27.63
N VAL A 362 -13.97 -9.50 27.08
CA VAL A 362 -14.77 -10.49 27.82
C VAL A 362 -13.89 -11.63 28.33
N ARG A 363 -12.91 -12.10 27.53
CA ARG A 363 -11.96 -13.12 27.98
C ARG A 363 -11.01 -12.62 29.06
N CYS A 364 -10.52 -11.38 28.97
CA CYS A 364 -9.72 -10.75 30.03
C CYS A 364 -10.53 -10.61 31.33
N CYS A 365 -11.77 -10.12 31.26
CA CYS A 365 -12.64 -9.98 32.43
C CYS A 365 -12.99 -11.32 33.08
N ARG A 366 -13.25 -12.38 32.29
CA ARG A 366 -13.48 -13.73 32.85
C ARG A 366 -12.26 -14.28 33.57
N ARG A 367 -11.05 -14.03 33.06
CA ARG A 367 -9.81 -14.49 33.69
C ARG A 367 -9.50 -13.72 34.98
N TRP A 368 -9.88 -12.44 35.05
CA TRP A 368 -9.70 -11.62 36.25
C TRP A 368 -10.69 -11.97 37.37
N TRP A 369 -11.95 -12.28 37.01
CA TRP A 369 -12.97 -12.68 37.99
C TRP A 369 -12.78 -14.08 38.58
N CYS A 370 -12.02 -14.97 37.93
CA CYS A 370 -11.70 -16.27 38.51
C CYS A 370 -10.56 -16.23 39.55
N CYS A 371 -9.83 -15.12 39.68
CA CYS A 371 -8.70 -14.99 40.64
C CYS A 371 -9.01 -14.11 41.86
N GLY A 372 -10.19 -13.48 41.93
CA GLY A 372 -10.56 -12.54 43.00
C GLY A 372 -11.66 -13.07 43.90
N GLY A 373 -11.47 -14.22 44.56
CA GLY A 373 -12.53 -14.86 45.32
C GLY A 373 -12.06 -15.82 46.40
N LYS A 374 -11.18 -15.35 47.28
CA LYS A 374 -11.02 -15.87 48.65
C LYS A 374 -10.13 -14.91 49.43
N ASP A 375 -10.76 -14.02 50.19
CA ASP A 375 -10.27 -13.72 51.54
C ASP A 375 -11.44 -13.35 52.44
N THR A 376 -11.34 -13.92 53.63
CA THR A 376 -12.36 -14.04 54.66
C THR A 376 -12.61 -12.74 55.41
N SER A 377 -13.89 -12.55 55.73
CA SER A 377 -14.43 -11.59 56.69
C SER A 377 -13.69 -11.61 58.03
N GLU A 378 -13.24 -10.44 58.48
CA GLU A 378 -13.32 -10.04 59.88
C GLU A 378 -13.70 -8.56 60.00
N THR A 379 -14.39 -8.29 61.10
CA THR A 379 -15.37 -7.24 61.37
C THR A 379 -14.80 -5.90 61.85
N ASN A 380 -15.53 -4.83 61.49
CA ASN A 380 -15.83 -3.61 62.27
C ASN A 380 -14.66 -2.75 62.80
N LYS A 381 -14.58 -1.51 62.29
CA LYS A 381 -15.07 -0.32 62.99
C LYS A 381 -14.99 0.92 62.11
N LEU A 382 -16.07 1.70 62.15
CA LEU A 382 -16.12 3.08 61.69
C LEU A 382 -15.10 3.94 62.44
N ASP A 383 -14.49 4.91 61.75
CA ASP A 383 -14.63 6.30 62.17
C ASP A 383 -14.40 7.27 61.00
N THR A 384 -15.30 8.24 60.95
CA THR A 384 -15.45 9.31 59.97
C THR A 384 -14.78 10.57 60.50
N ILE A 385 -13.74 11.13 59.87
CA ILE A 385 -13.36 12.54 60.08
C ILE A 385 -12.83 13.20 58.79
N ALA A 386 -13.65 14.16 58.32
CA ALA A 386 -13.38 15.48 57.73
C ALA A 386 -12.11 15.80 56.90
N LEU A 387 -12.40 16.35 55.72
CA LEU A 387 -11.55 17.25 54.92
C LEU A 387 -11.46 18.66 55.55
N GLN A 388 -10.24 19.20 55.67
CA GLN A 388 -9.86 20.63 55.65
C GLN A 388 -8.32 20.69 55.53
N SER A 389 -7.70 21.14 54.44
CA SER A 389 -7.46 22.50 53.90
C SER A 389 -6.27 23.26 54.53
N GLN A 390 -5.43 23.82 53.65
CA GLN A 390 -4.36 24.83 53.83
C GLN A 390 -3.01 24.37 54.41
N GLN A 391 -1.84 24.91 54.10
CA GLN A 391 -1.26 25.84 53.09
C GLN A 391 0.27 25.84 53.29
N HIS A 392 1.02 26.15 52.22
CA HIS A 392 2.35 26.77 52.10
C HIS A 392 3.46 26.63 53.16
N ALA A 393 4.68 26.30 52.70
CA ALA A 393 5.92 26.99 53.11
C ALA A 393 7.05 26.83 52.06
N TYR A 394 7.85 27.89 51.96
CA TYR A 394 8.92 28.23 50.99
C TYR A 394 10.35 27.83 51.47
N TYR A 395 11.35 28.12 50.61
CA TYR A 395 12.85 28.19 50.79
C TYR A 395 13.66 26.92 50.44
N HIS A 396 14.85 26.95 49.81
CA HIS A 396 15.62 27.89 48.97
C HIS A 396 16.96 27.17 48.64
N GLY A 397 17.57 27.49 47.49
CA GLY A 397 19.03 27.69 47.34
C GLY A 397 19.97 26.49 47.09
N ALA A 398 20.49 26.39 45.86
CA ALA A 398 21.77 25.74 45.53
C ALA A 398 22.98 26.62 45.96
N PRO A 399 24.25 26.14 45.88
CA PRO A 399 24.97 26.35 44.61
C PRO A 399 26.01 25.29 44.20
N LEU A 400 26.44 25.49 42.96
CA LEU A 400 27.46 24.82 42.15
C LEU A 400 28.88 24.82 42.75
N GLY A 401 29.64 23.77 42.43
CA GLY A 401 31.10 23.73 42.54
C GLY A 401 31.68 22.87 41.42
N ASN A 402 32.47 23.51 40.55
CA ASN A 402 33.09 22.98 39.34
C ASN A 402 34.62 23.09 39.53
N ALA A 403 35.41 22.04 39.28
CA ALA A 403 36.82 22.14 38.84
C ALA A 403 37.49 20.78 38.57
N ASN A 404 38.05 20.70 37.37
CA ASN A 404 39.02 19.76 36.81
C ASN A 404 40.21 19.47 37.76
N ASN A 405 40.96 18.36 37.66
CA ASN A 405 42.01 18.13 36.65
C ASN A 405 42.80 16.83 36.96
N ARG A 406 43.55 16.41 35.94
CA ARG A 406 44.23 15.14 35.62
C ARG A 406 45.39 14.67 36.50
N SER A 407 45.79 13.42 36.16
CA SER A 407 47.14 12.81 36.06
C SER A 407 47.66 12.04 37.28
N VAL A 408 47.67 10.69 37.21
CA VAL A 408 48.73 9.78 36.68
C VAL A 408 49.92 9.65 37.64
N GLN A 409 50.07 8.47 38.27
CA GLN A 409 51.38 7.83 38.54
C GLN A 409 51.27 6.30 38.72
N TYR A 410 52.04 5.60 37.88
CA TYR A 410 52.86 4.40 38.07
C TYR A 410 52.49 3.30 39.08
N TYR A 411 52.41 2.06 38.57
CA TYR A 411 53.13 0.92 39.15
C TYR A 411 53.73 0.04 38.04
N GLN A 412 55.03 -0.25 38.20
CA GLN A 412 55.88 -1.14 37.40
C GLN A 412 55.76 -2.61 37.84
N GLY A 413 56.09 -3.51 36.91
CA GLY A 413 56.69 -4.83 37.15
C GLY A 413 55.67 -5.97 37.31
N THR A 414 55.72 -7.06 36.54
CA THR A 414 56.90 -7.89 36.26
C THR A 414 56.66 -8.81 35.06
N ALA A 415 57.78 -9.19 34.44
CA ALA A 415 57.87 -10.04 33.26
C ALA A 415 57.60 -11.53 33.55
N SER A 416 57.15 -12.26 32.54
CA SER A 416 57.77 -13.55 32.18
C SER A 416 57.50 -13.90 30.71
N THR A 417 58.60 -14.24 30.05
CA THR A 417 58.78 -14.76 28.70
C THR A 417 58.43 -16.25 28.62
N THR A 418 57.76 -16.70 27.55
CA THR A 418 58.28 -17.84 26.76
C THR A 418 57.67 -17.90 25.36
N SER A 419 58.58 -18.04 24.41
CA SER A 419 58.44 -18.28 22.98
C SER A 419 57.83 -19.64 22.63
N SER A 420 57.09 -19.73 21.53
CA SER A 420 57.46 -20.65 20.43
C SER A 420 56.71 -20.30 19.14
N SER A 421 57.48 -20.17 18.07
CA SER A 421 57.07 -19.99 16.69
C SER A 421 56.98 -21.35 16.00
N THR A 422 56.02 -21.53 15.10
CA THR A 422 56.21 -22.34 13.88
C THR A 422 55.33 -21.80 12.76
N ASN A 423 56.00 -21.45 11.66
CA ASN A 423 55.47 -21.02 10.36
C ASN A 423 54.95 -22.20 9.53
N HIS A 424 53.98 -21.89 8.64
CA HIS A 424 53.71 -22.39 7.26
C HIS A 424 52.24 -22.75 7.00
N PRO A 425 51.75 -22.72 5.73
CA PRO A 425 51.66 -21.61 4.76
C PRO A 425 50.22 -21.50 4.16
N PRO A 426 49.93 -20.60 3.19
CA PRO A 426 48.56 -20.39 2.71
C PRO A 426 48.19 -21.32 1.54
N HIS A 427 46.96 -21.83 1.54
CA HIS A 427 46.38 -22.54 0.40
C HIS A 427 45.62 -21.55 -0.52
N GLN A 428 46.21 -21.28 -1.70
CA GLN A 428 45.49 -21.15 -2.98
C GLN A 428 45.26 -22.59 -3.48
N SER A 429 44.17 -23.00 -4.13
CA SER A 429 43.52 -22.58 -5.38
C SER A 429 42.15 -23.33 -5.42
N ALA A 430 41.12 -22.96 -6.19
CA ALA A 430 41.06 -23.21 -7.63
C ALA A 430 39.81 -22.57 -8.25
N TYR A 431 40.02 -21.89 -9.37
CA TYR A 431 39.00 -21.55 -10.35
C TYR A 431 38.57 -22.82 -11.09
N ALA A 432 37.27 -23.09 -11.16
CA ALA A 432 36.69 -24.07 -12.07
C ALA A 432 36.16 -23.34 -13.31
N TYR A 433 36.78 -23.66 -14.45
CA TYR A 433 36.43 -23.25 -15.80
C TYR A 433 35.36 -24.21 -16.32
N TYR A 434 34.16 -23.73 -16.67
CA TYR A 434 33.16 -24.48 -17.43
C TYR A 434 33.08 -23.88 -18.84
N PRO A 435 33.39 -24.64 -19.91
CA PRO A 435 33.08 -24.22 -21.27
C PRO A 435 31.70 -24.74 -21.72
N ASN A 436 31.03 -23.94 -22.55
CA ASN A 436 29.90 -24.26 -23.41
C ASN A 436 28.52 -24.45 -22.76
N GLN A 437 27.78 -23.34 -22.65
CA GLN A 437 26.36 -23.32 -23.01
C GLN A 437 26.08 -22.12 -23.91
N THR A 438 25.71 -22.43 -25.15
CA THR A 438 25.21 -21.49 -26.16
C THR A 438 23.85 -20.94 -25.73
N GLN A 439 23.83 -19.65 -25.42
CA GLN A 439 22.62 -18.86 -25.18
C GLN A 439 22.18 -18.23 -26.51
N PRO A 440 20.88 -18.31 -26.90
CA PRO A 440 20.39 -17.66 -28.11
C PRO A 440 20.33 -16.14 -27.93
N GLN A 441 20.87 -15.41 -28.91
CA GLN A 441 20.84 -13.95 -28.96
C GLN A 441 19.42 -13.39 -29.14
N PRO A 442 19.04 -12.32 -28.42
CA PRO A 442 17.93 -11.46 -28.81
C PRO A 442 18.35 -10.50 -29.94
N ALA A 443 17.41 -10.26 -30.86
CA ALA A 443 17.59 -9.40 -32.01
C ALA A 443 17.93 -7.94 -31.62
N ASN A 444 18.91 -7.38 -32.33
CA ASN A 444 19.27 -5.96 -32.28
C ASN A 444 18.12 -5.10 -32.78
N TYR A 445 17.56 -4.25 -31.91
CA TYR A 445 16.75 -3.11 -32.31
C TYR A 445 17.62 -1.85 -32.24
N SER A 446 18.06 -1.34 -33.40
CA SER A 446 18.81 -0.09 -33.51
C SER A 446 17.84 1.08 -33.65
N GLY A 447 17.54 1.75 -32.54
CA GLY A 447 16.89 3.07 -32.52
C GLY A 447 17.83 4.09 -31.92
N THR A 448 18.50 4.87 -32.76
CA THR A 448 19.36 5.98 -32.34
C THR A 448 18.47 7.14 -31.89
N ILE A 449 18.44 7.46 -30.60
CA ILE A 449 17.83 8.70 -30.08
C ILE A 449 18.97 9.64 -29.67
N SER A 450 19.05 10.76 -30.39
CA SER A 450 19.98 11.85 -30.16
C SER A 450 19.60 12.63 -28.89
N TYR A 451 20.51 12.70 -27.92
CA TYR A 451 20.37 13.58 -26.76
C TYR A 451 20.85 14.99 -27.11
N THR A 452 19.94 15.95 -27.22
CA THR A 452 20.28 17.38 -27.09
C THR A 452 20.22 17.76 -25.61
N GLN A 453 21.39 18.01 -25.02
CA GLN A 453 21.51 18.61 -23.69
C GLN A 453 20.92 20.02 -23.69
N TYR A 454 19.94 20.25 -22.82
CA TYR A 454 19.45 21.58 -22.48
C TYR A 454 20.16 22.03 -21.19
N GLN A 455 21.04 23.03 -21.29
CA GLN A 455 21.63 23.73 -20.14
C GLN A 455 20.71 24.88 -19.71
N PRO A 456 20.20 24.93 -18.47
CA PRO A 456 19.57 26.12 -17.94
C PRO A 456 20.64 27.14 -17.51
N SER A 457 20.58 28.33 -18.09
CA SER A 457 21.34 29.49 -17.66
C SER A 457 20.82 30.00 -16.30
N TYR A 458 21.69 30.01 -15.29
CA TYR A 458 21.45 30.66 -14.01
C TYR A 458 21.50 32.18 -14.17
N ALA A 459 20.38 32.86 -13.96
CA ALA A 459 20.36 34.30 -13.71
C ALA A 459 20.22 34.54 -12.21
N ALA A 460 21.30 35.05 -11.61
CA ALA A 460 21.34 35.49 -10.23
C ALA A 460 20.55 36.80 -10.05
N GLY A 461 19.59 36.80 -9.13
CA GLY A 461 18.87 37.98 -8.68
C GLY A 461 18.65 37.89 -7.18
N ALA A 462 19.54 38.49 -6.41
CA ALA A 462 19.45 38.59 -4.96
C ALA A 462 18.40 39.63 -4.54
N ALA A 463 17.49 39.26 -3.64
CA ALA A 463 16.83 40.21 -2.74
C ALA A 463 16.49 39.50 -1.42
N GLN A 464 17.08 40.01 -0.35
CA GLN A 464 16.88 39.62 1.06
C GLN A 464 15.72 40.44 1.69
N PRO A 465 15.25 40.08 2.91
CA PRO A 465 13.84 40.10 3.28
C PRO A 465 13.41 41.34 4.08
N SER A 466 12.12 41.64 4.07
CA SER A 466 11.47 42.52 5.04
C SER A 466 10.49 41.75 5.91
N ALA A 467 10.77 41.74 7.21
CA ALA A 467 9.87 41.34 8.27
C ALA A 467 8.91 42.49 8.58
N PHE A 468 7.61 42.20 8.77
CA PHE A 468 6.72 42.96 9.65
C PHE A 468 5.58 42.04 10.11
N GLY A 469 5.40 41.96 11.42
CA GLY A 469 4.29 41.26 12.05
C GLY A 469 3.05 42.14 12.22
N GLY A 470 1.97 41.55 12.71
CA GLY A 470 0.85 42.28 13.33
C GLY A 470 -0.54 41.88 12.83
N SER A 471 -1.16 40.94 13.55
CA SER A 471 -2.49 41.01 14.16
C SER A 471 -3.72 41.60 13.43
N THR A 472 -4.80 40.80 13.53
CA THR A 472 -6.23 41.11 13.74
C THR A 472 -7.15 41.56 12.60
N ASP A 473 -8.26 40.79 12.56
CA ASP A 473 -9.66 41.14 12.32
C ASP A 473 -10.26 41.25 10.89
N ARG A 474 -11.17 40.29 10.67
CA ARG A 474 -12.53 40.39 10.10
C ARG A 474 -12.79 41.56 9.13
N LEU A 475 -13.17 41.21 7.91
CA LEU A 475 -14.35 41.80 7.24
C LEU A 475 -14.90 40.84 6.18
N TYR A 476 -16.16 40.47 6.35
CA TYR A 476 -17.04 39.85 5.35
C TYR A 476 -17.23 40.84 4.18
N ALA A 477 -17.14 40.36 2.94
CA ALA A 477 -17.70 41.06 1.79
C ALA A 477 -18.39 40.06 0.85
N HIS A 478 -19.72 40.20 0.81
CA HIS A 478 -20.62 39.68 -0.21
C HIS A 478 -20.23 40.23 -1.59
N ASN A 479 -20.21 39.37 -2.61
CA ASN A 479 -20.27 39.82 -4.02
C ASN A 479 -21.55 39.27 -4.67
N THR A 480 -22.46 40.19 -4.95
CA THR A 480 -23.64 40.05 -5.81
C THR A 480 -23.26 40.49 -7.23
N TYR A 481 -23.40 39.60 -8.21
CA TYR A 481 -23.34 39.97 -9.63
C TYR A 481 -24.73 40.41 -10.11
N GLN A 482 -24.84 41.67 -10.54
CA GLN A 482 -25.99 42.21 -11.26
C GLN A 482 -25.91 41.89 -12.74
N GLN A 483 -27.07 41.52 -13.30
CA GLN A 483 -27.35 41.45 -14.74
C GLN A 483 -27.37 42.85 -15.37
N GLN A 484 -26.80 43.00 -16.56
CA GLN A 484 -27.08 44.11 -17.47
C GLN A 484 -27.72 43.59 -18.76
N GLN A 485 -28.87 44.17 -19.11
CA GLN A 485 -29.62 43.92 -20.34
C GLN A 485 -29.18 44.86 -21.48
N LEU A 486 -29.06 44.25 -22.67
CA LEU A 486 -29.29 44.66 -24.08
C LEU A 486 -29.42 46.14 -24.48
N PRO A 487 -29.00 46.44 -25.73
CA PRO A 487 -29.95 46.98 -26.71
C PRO A 487 -30.12 46.16 -27.99
N SER A 488 -31.28 46.36 -28.60
CA SER A 488 -31.93 45.70 -29.74
C SER A 488 -31.31 45.92 -31.14
N ALA A 489 -31.67 45.00 -32.04
CA ALA A 489 -31.25 44.82 -33.44
C ALA A 489 -31.72 45.89 -34.45
N PRO A 490 -31.19 45.83 -35.70
CA PRO A 490 -31.96 46.10 -36.90
C PRO A 490 -32.03 44.91 -37.87
N SER A 491 -33.19 44.80 -38.52
CA SER A 491 -33.63 43.84 -39.52
C SER A 491 -33.05 44.12 -40.92
N TYR A 492 -32.84 43.06 -41.72
CA TYR A 492 -32.69 43.13 -43.19
C TYR A 492 -33.48 41.99 -43.87
N PRO A 493 -33.87 42.17 -45.16
CA PRO A 493 -35.07 41.58 -45.73
C PRO A 493 -34.83 40.28 -46.51
N SER A 494 -35.92 39.56 -46.70
CA SER A 494 -36.07 38.40 -47.57
C SER A 494 -36.06 38.76 -49.05
N SER A 495 -35.47 37.89 -49.87
CA SER A 495 -35.64 37.86 -51.32
C SER A 495 -35.90 36.41 -51.78
N HIS A 496 -37.09 36.25 -52.37
CA HIS A 496 -37.61 35.22 -53.28
C HIS A 496 -37.66 33.75 -52.87
#